data_AF-A0A815WV84-F1
#
_entry.id   AF-A0A815WV84-F1
#
_cell.length_a   1.000
_cell.length_b   1.000
_cell.length_c   1.000
_cell.angle_alpha   90.00
_cell.angle_beta   90.00
_cell.angle_gamma   90.00
#
_symmetry.space_group_name_H-M   'P 1'
#
loop_
_entity.id
_entity.type
_entity.pdbx_description
1 polymer ?
#
loop_
_entity_poly.entity_id
_entity_poly.type
_entity_poly.pdbx_seq_one_letter_code
_entity_poly.pdbx_strand_id
1 'polypeptide(L)'
;MLIYCLLSSMIRSPTFLIGHYLKIFQYPTSLCKISTIHYLSVNIGMLTSLAYASIERHFLIFHKNGLLTWRRQLLPVTCILVYSYIIAILFTLIPTCSYIQCIPCYTTSFLYMIPWLIISFFIPQLVMIISTIYLLFRLYQRRTMFNRRPEWSALQKIVIQMSIYVIWSCLCFCPISFYNLSIIVDVSLFSPDLQTVMIIIHTTILQSYPILTFISMLLFTRRKKAQRRNHSNLKLNNIATIITPPSDRQS
;
A
#
# COMPACT_ATOMS: atom_id res chain seq x y z
N MET A 1 9.34 1.91 2.33
CA MET A 1 8.02 1.70 1.70
C MET A 1 6.84 2.20 2.54
N LEU A 2 6.62 1.70 3.76
CA LEU A 2 5.51 2.15 4.61
C LEU A 2 5.50 3.66 4.84
N ILE A 3 6.67 4.22 5.19
CA ILE A 3 6.87 5.65 5.40
C ILE A 3 6.59 6.46 4.12
N TYR A 4 6.94 5.91 2.95
CA TYR A 4 6.64 6.52 1.66
C TYR A 4 5.13 6.51 1.38
N CYS A 5 4.44 5.39 1.58
CA CYS A 5 2.98 5.33 1.47
C CYS A 5 2.27 6.26 2.46
N LEU A 6 2.78 6.37 3.70
CA LEU A 6 2.26 7.26 4.74
C LEU A 6 2.47 8.74 4.40
N LEU A 7 3.69 9.15 4.02
CA LEU A 7 4.00 10.51 3.61
C LEU A 7 3.19 10.91 2.37
N SER A 8 3.09 9.98 1.42
CA SER A 8 2.40 10.21 0.17
C SER A 8 0.88 10.32 0.33
N SER A 9 0.27 9.60 1.29
CA SER A 9 -1.16 9.77 1.61
C SER A 9 -1.41 11.04 2.43
N MET A 10 -0.55 11.35 3.40
CA MET A 10 -0.69 12.49 4.31
C MET A 10 -0.50 13.83 3.61
N ILE A 11 0.31 13.88 2.55
CA ILE A 11 0.48 15.10 1.75
C ILE A 11 -0.68 15.22 0.73
N ARG A 12 -1.03 14.13 0.04
CA ARG A 12 -1.99 14.18 -1.06
C ARG A 12 -3.41 14.55 -0.66
N SER A 13 -3.93 13.97 0.43
CA SER A 13 -5.34 14.17 0.82
C SER A 13 -5.63 15.61 1.25
N PRO A 14 -4.84 16.25 2.12
CA PRO A 14 -5.04 17.65 2.48
C PRO A 14 -4.86 18.59 1.29
N THR A 15 -3.82 18.42 0.46
CA THR A 15 -3.59 19.30 -0.70
C THR A 15 -4.73 19.22 -1.71
N PHE A 16 -5.27 18.02 -1.94
CA PHE A 16 -6.41 17.84 -2.82
C PHE A 16 -7.70 18.44 -2.23
N LEU A 17 -8.01 18.16 -0.95
CA LEU A 17 -9.19 18.71 -0.26
C LEU A 17 -9.14 20.23 -0.19
N ILE A 18 -8.01 20.80 0.22
CA ILE A 18 -7.80 22.26 0.29
C ILE A 18 -7.95 22.89 -1.09
N GLY A 19 -7.30 22.34 -2.11
CA GLY A 19 -7.37 22.91 -3.45
C GLY A 19 -8.75 22.75 -4.12
N HIS A 20 -9.51 21.70 -3.77
CA HIS A 20 -10.89 21.51 -4.19
C HIS A 20 -11.84 22.51 -3.50
N TYR A 21 -11.82 22.59 -2.17
CA TYR A 21 -12.71 23.48 -1.41
C TYR A 21 -12.40 24.96 -1.61
N LEU A 22 -11.12 25.33 -1.78
CA LEU A 22 -10.71 26.71 -2.06
C LEU A 22 -10.78 27.07 -3.56
N LYS A 23 -11.27 26.16 -4.42
CA LYS A 23 -11.35 26.36 -5.88
C LYS A 23 -10.01 26.76 -6.54
N ILE A 24 -8.88 26.48 -5.89
CA ILE A 24 -7.54 26.90 -6.34
C ILE A 24 -7.21 26.28 -7.70
N PHE A 25 -7.74 25.09 -7.98
CA PHE A 25 -7.55 24.41 -9.27
C PHE A 25 -8.46 24.90 -10.41
N GLN A 26 -9.37 25.86 -10.16
CA GLN A 26 -10.26 26.39 -11.20
C GLN A 26 -9.62 27.51 -12.05
N TYR A 27 -8.46 28.06 -11.66
CA TYR A 27 -7.96 29.31 -12.26
C TYR A 27 -6.57 29.24 -12.93
N PRO A 28 -5.57 28.46 -12.47
CA PRO A 28 -4.31 28.30 -13.22
C PRO A 28 -4.12 26.90 -13.82
N THR A 29 -3.97 26.82 -15.14
CA THR A 29 -3.62 25.59 -15.88
C THR A 29 -2.29 24.97 -15.42
N SER A 30 -1.35 25.79 -14.94
CA SER A 30 -0.06 25.35 -14.39
C SER A 30 -0.21 24.60 -13.06
N LEU A 31 -0.99 25.13 -12.11
CA LEU A 31 -1.30 24.45 -10.85
C LEU A 31 -2.01 23.12 -11.10
N CYS A 32 -2.84 23.09 -12.14
CA CYS A 32 -3.53 21.89 -12.51
C CYS A 32 -2.59 20.78 -12.99
N LYS A 33 -1.67 21.09 -13.92
CA LYS A 33 -0.65 20.13 -14.37
C LYS A 33 0.19 19.59 -13.23
N ILE A 34 0.62 20.45 -12.31
CA ILE A 34 1.41 20.05 -11.12
C ILE A 34 0.58 19.11 -10.23
N SER A 35 -0.68 19.45 -9.99
CA SER A 35 -1.60 18.61 -9.21
C SER A 35 -1.79 17.24 -9.85
N THR A 36 -1.98 17.19 -11.17
CA THR A 36 -2.08 15.93 -11.94
C THR A 36 -0.79 15.11 -11.84
N ILE A 37 0.40 15.71 -12.03
CA ILE A 37 1.69 15.00 -11.89
C ILE A 37 1.81 14.39 -10.50
N HIS A 38 1.49 15.17 -9.47
CA HIS A 38 1.55 14.69 -8.09
C HIS A 38 0.55 13.55 -7.86
N TYR A 39 -0.70 13.70 -8.31
CA TYR A 39 -1.72 12.67 -8.21
C TYR A 39 -1.28 11.34 -8.86
N LEU A 40 -0.82 11.40 -10.12
CA LEU A 40 -0.43 10.23 -10.89
C LEU A 40 0.84 9.57 -10.31
N SER A 41 1.86 10.36 -9.96
CA SER A 41 3.12 9.85 -9.41
C SER A 41 2.91 9.14 -8.06
N VAL A 42 2.00 9.65 -7.22
CA VAL A 42 1.62 8.98 -5.96
C VAL A 42 0.89 7.67 -6.24
N ASN A 43 -0.10 7.66 -7.13
CA ASN A 43 -0.87 6.45 -7.45
C ASN A 43 0.02 5.35 -8.03
N ILE A 44 0.81 5.68 -9.06
CA ILE A 44 1.73 4.73 -9.70
C ILE A 44 2.79 4.27 -8.70
N GLY A 45 3.42 5.21 -7.98
CA GLY A 45 4.47 4.93 -7.03
C GLY A 45 4.01 4.02 -5.88
N MET A 46 2.77 4.20 -5.42
CA MET A 46 2.19 3.37 -4.37
C MET A 46 1.93 1.94 -4.82
N LEU A 47 1.30 1.74 -5.99
CA LEU A 47 1.02 0.39 -6.49
C LEU A 47 2.27 -0.38 -6.87
N THR A 48 3.21 0.29 -7.55
CA THR A 48 4.52 -0.29 -7.87
C THR A 48 5.32 -0.62 -6.60
N SER A 49 5.21 0.19 -5.55
CA SER A 49 5.76 -0.14 -4.24
C SER A 49 5.13 -1.40 -3.65
N LEU A 50 3.80 -1.52 -3.66
CA LEU A 50 3.11 -2.73 -3.16
C LEU A 50 3.51 -3.99 -3.94
N ALA A 51 3.62 -3.87 -5.27
CA ALA A 51 4.12 -4.94 -6.14
C ALA A 51 5.57 -5.32 -5.81
N TYR A 52 6.44 -4.32 -5.62
CA TYR A 52 7.82 -4.56 -5.21
C TYR A 52 7.92 -5.24 -3.85
N ALA A 53 7.17 -4.80 -2.83
CA ALA A 53 7.13 -5.50 -1.54
C ALA A 53 6.64 -6.94 -1.67
N SER A 54 5.72 -7.19 -2.60
CA SER A 54 5.21 -8.54 -2.86
C SER A 54 6.33 -9.48 -3.31
N ILE A 55 7.16 -9.01 -4.24
CA ILE A 55 8.35 -9.72 -4.72
C ILE A 55 9.42 -9.81 -3.62
N GLU A 56 9.73 -8.72 -2.93
CA GLU A 56 10.78 -8.65 -1.92
C GLU A 56 10.52 -9.65 -0.78
N ARG A 57 9.29 -9.72 -0.25
CA ARG A 57 8.97 -10.70 0.80
C ARG A 57 9.03 -12.13 0.29
N HIS A 58 8.66 -12.38 -0.98
CA HIS A 58 8.86 -13.70 -1.56
C HIS A 58 10.34 -14.08 -1.51
N PHE A 59 11.22 -13.18 -1.95
CA PHE A 59 12.66 -13.43 -1.93
C PHE A 59 13.20 -13.67 -0.51
N LEU A 60 12.83 -12.83 0.47
CA LEU A 60 13.30 -12.94 1.86
C LEU A 60 12.87 -14.21 2.59
N ILE A 61 11.67 -14.70 2.31
CA ILE A 61 11.16 -15.91 2.97
C ILE A 61 11.98 -17.15 2.56
N PHE A 62 12.42 -17.20 1.30
CA PHE A 62 13.01 -18.41 0.74
C PHE A 62 14.52 -18.36 0.55
N HIS A 63 15.08 -17.18 0.31
CA HIS A 63 16.51 -16.96 0.37
C HIS A 63 16.85 -16.39 1.74
N LYS A 64 17.38 -17.23 2.65
CA LYS A 64 17.94 -16.83 3.96
C LYS A 64 19.14 -15.87 3.86
N ASN A 65 19.38 -15.28 2.69
CA ASN A 65 20.54 -14.49 2.36
C ASN A 65 20.25 -13.00 2.58
N GLY A 66 20.31 -12.61 3.85
CA GLY A 66 20.61 -11.23 4.24
C GLY A 66 19.52 -10.53 5.05
N LEU A 67 19.99 -9.82 6.09
CA LEU A 67 19.22 -8.79 6.77
C LEU A 67 18.82 -7.69 5.77
N LEU A 68 17.57 -7.26 5.85
CA LEU A 68 17.07 -6.09 5.14
C LEU A 68 17.82 -4.86 5.64
N THR A 69 18.77 -4.38 4.86
CA THR A 69 19.48 -3.13 5.16
C THR A 69 18.79 -1.99 4.43
N TRP A 70 18.67 -0.83 5.08
CA TRP A 70 18.15 0.40 4.48
C TRP A 70 18.82 0.72 3.14
N ARG A 71 20.12 0.45 3.02
CA ARG A 71 20.90 0.66 1.80
C ARG A 71 20.40 -0.19 0.62
N ARG A 72 19.97 -1.43 0.85
CA ARG A 72 19.39 -2.30 -0.20
C ARG A 72 17.98 -1.87 -0.61
N GLN A 73 17.23 -1.24 0.30
CA GLN A 73 15.87 -0.75 0.01
C GLN A 73 15.86 0.63 -0.65
N LEU A 74 16.91 1.43 -0.46
CA LEU A 74 16.97 2.79 -1.00
C LEU A 74 16.92 2.78 -2.53
N LEU A 75 17.76 1.96 -3.18
CA LEU A 75 17.83 1.91 -4.65
C LEU A 75 16.48 1.55 -5.30
N PRO A 76 15.78 0.45 -4.93
CA PRO A 76 14.45 0.15 -5.46
C PRO A 76 13.42 1.26 -5.24
N VAL A 77 13.44 1.88 -4.04
CA VAL A 77 12.51 2.97 -3.73
C VAL A 77 12.78 4.19 -4.60
N THR A 78 14.05 4.57 -4.77
CA THR A 78 14.44 5.68 -5.66
C THR A 78 14.07 5.37 -7.12
N CYS A 79 14.30 4.15 -7.60
CA CYS A 79 13.90 3.74 -8.95
C CYS A 79 12.38 3.86 -9.15
N ILE A 80 11.58 3.40 -8.18
CA ILE A 80 10.12 3.53 -8.23
C ILE A 80 9.69 4.99 -8.27
N LEU A 81 10.35 5.85 -7.49
CA LEU A 81 10.10 7.29 -7.44
C LEU A 81 10.37 7.94 -8.80
N VAL A 82 11.55 7.70 -9.37
CA VAL A 82 11.93 8.24 -10.68
C VAL A 82 10.98 7.72 -11.76
N TYR A 83 10.69 6.42 -11.76
CA TYR A 83 9.73 5.80 -12.67
C TYR A 83 8.35 6.45 -12.58
N SER A 84 7.80 6.64 -11.37
CA SER A 84 6.45 7.18 -11.21
C SER A 84 6.35 8.64 -11.67
N TYR A 85 7.40 9.45 -11.47
CA TYR A 85 7.45 10.82 -11.97
C TYR A 85 7.58 10.88 -13.50
N ILE A 86 8.44 10.06 -14.11
CA ILE A 86 8.59 10.02 -15.57
C ILE A 86 7.25 9.68 -16.22
N ILE A 87 6.59 8.62 -15.76
CA ILE A 87 5.28 8.23 -16.29
C ILE A 87 4.25 9.36 -16.06
N ALA A 88 4.18 9.94 -14.86
CA ALA A 88 3.25 11.03 -14.57
C ALA A 88 3.44 12.25 -15.50
N ILE A 89 4.68 12.63 -15.79
CA ILE A 89 5.00 13.73 -16.72
C ILE A 89 4.55 13.37 -18.14
N LEU A 90 4.83 12.15 -18.62
CA LEU A 90 4.38 11.69 -19.95
C LEU A 90 2.85 11.78 -20.09
N PHE A 91 2.10 11.42 -19.05
CA PHE A 91 0.64 11.53 -19.05
C PHE A 91 0.13 12.97 -19.07
N THR A 92 0.93 13.98 -18.68
CA THR A 92 0.55 15.39 -18.85
C THR A 92 0.74 15.96 -20.24
N LEU A 93 1.42 15.21 -21.13
CA LEU A 93 1.51 15.55 -22.56
C LEU A 93 0.21 15.21 -23.30
N ILE A 94 -0.67 14.40 -22.70
CA ILE A 94 -1.99 14.09 -23.23
C ILE A 94 -2.86 15.36 -23.16
N PRO A 95 -3.61 15.70 -24.22
CA PRO A 95 -4.47 16.87 -24.21
C PRO A 95 -5.53 16.82 -23.09
N THR A 96 -5.85 17.99 -22.56
CA THR A 96 -6.93 18.19 -21.59
C THR A 96 -8.29 18.11 -22.30
N CYS A 97 -9.31 17.61 -21.61
CA CYS A 97 -10.63 17.50 -22.20
C CYS A 97 -11.37 18.83 -22.26
N SER A 98 -12.18 18.99 -23.30
CA SER A 98 -12.94 20.21 -23.62
C SER A 98 -13.88 20.67 -22.51
N TYR A 99 -14.35 19.75 -21.66
CA TYR A 99 -15.36 20.02 -20.64
C TYR A 99 -14.77 20.33 -19.26
N ILE A 100 -13.52 19.90 -18.99
CA ILE A 100 -12.85 20.13 -17.70
C ILE A 100 -11.36 20.39 -17.95
N GLN A 101 -10.93 21.64 -17.77
CA GLN A 101 -9.55 22.12 -18.00
C GLN A 101 -8.50 21.35 -17.19
N CYS A 102 -8.93 20.64 -16.15
CA CYS A 102 -8.08 19.94 -15.22
C CYS A 102 -8.04 18.42 -15.32
N ILE A 103 -8.78 17.85 -16.26
CA ILE A 103 -8.85 16.40 -16.44
C ILE A 103 -8.18 16.04 -17.76
N PRO A 104 -7.11 15.23 -17.73
CA PRO A 104 -6.49 14.75 -18.95
C PRO A 104 -7.42 13.72 -19.63
N CYS A 105 -7.43 13.68 -20.96
CA CYS A 105 -8.35 12.81 -21.70
C CYS A 105 -8.07 11.30 -21.61
N TYR A 106 -7.17 10.86 -20.74
CA TYR A 106 -7.10 9.44 -20.38
C TYR A 106 -8.36 8.92 -19.68
N THR A 107 -9.25 9.80 -19.18
CA THR A 107 -10.53 9.39 -18.57
C THR A 107 -11.70 9.32 -19.55
N THR A 108 -11.55 9.84 -20.77
CA THR A 108 -12.67 10.00 -21.73
C THR A 108 -12.40 9.36 -23.09
N SER A 109 -11.17 8.91 -23.36
CA SER A 109 -10.81 8.21 -24.58
C SER A 109 -10.15 6.87 -24.28
N PHE A 110 -10.66 5.81 -24.90
CA PHE A 110 -10.08 4.46 -24.81
C PHE A 110 -8.59 4.42 -25.17
N LEU A 111 -8.18 5.23 -26.16
CA LEU A 111 -6.80 5.25 -26.67
C LEU A 111 -5.78 5.61 -25.57
N TYR A 112 -6.17 6.47 -24.63
CA TYR A 112 -5.32 6.90 -23.51
C TYR A 112 -5.64 6.15 -22.21
N MET A 113 -6.88 5.69 -22.03
CA MET A 113 -7.31 4.93 -20.86
C MET A 113 -6.67 3.55 -20.79
N ILE A 114 -6.54 2.84 -21.92
CA ILE A 114 -5.99 1.47 -21.93
C ILE A 114 -4.52 1.45 -21.50
N PRO A 115 -3.60 2.27 -22.08
CA PRO A 115 -2.21 2.33 -21.62
C PRO A 115 -2.11 2.75 -20.14
N TRP A 116 -2.97 3.69 -19.70
CA TRP A 116 -3.05 4.08 -18.30
C TRP A 116 -3.36 2.87 -17.41
N LEU A 117 -4.45 2.15 -17.67
CA LEU A 117 -4.85 0.98 -16.89
C LEU A 117 -3.78 -0.12 -16.90
N ILE A 118 -3.11 -0.33 -18.03
CA ILE A 118 -2.03 -1.32 -18.14
C ILE A 118 -0.89 -0.98 -17.17
N ILE A 119 -0.39 0.24 -17.25
CA ILE A 119 0.77 0.70 -16.47
C ILE A 119 0.42 0.88 -14.99
N SER A 120 -0.72 1.51 -14.73
CA SER A 120 -1.11 1.89 -13.38
C SER A 120 -1.75 0.75 -12.61
N PHE A 121 -2.45 -0.19 -13.25
CA PHE A 121 -3.25 -1.20 -12.56
C PHE A 121 -2.90 -2.63 -12.96
N PHE A 122 -3.07 -3.03 -14.22
CA PHE A 122 -2.95 -4.44 -14.63
C PHE A 122 -1.57 -5.01 -14.35
N ILE A 123 -0.49 -4.32 -14.74
CA ILE A 123 0.88 -4.83 -14.51
C ILE A 123 1.17 -4.96 -13.01
N PRO A 124 1.03 -3.91 -12.17
CA PRO A 124 1.24 -4.04 -10.72
C PRO A 124 0.36 -5.10 -10.07
N GLN A 125 -0.91 -5.19 -10.47
CA GLN A 125 -1.87 -6.13 -9.92
C GLN A 125 -1.51 -7.58 -10.25
N LEU A 126 -1.17 -7.86 -11.51
CA LEU A 126 -0.71 -9.18 -11.94
C LEU A 126 0.54 -9.60 -11.18
N VAL A 127 1.51 -8.70 -11.02
CA VAL A 127 2.72 -8.97 -10.22
C VAL A 127 2.38 -9.34 -8.78
N MET A 128 1.48 -8.60 -8.13
CA MET A 128 1.05 -8.90 -6.76
C MET A 128 0.32 -10.25 -6.65
N ILE A 129 -0.60 -10.54 -7.59
CA ILE A 129 -1.36 -11.79 -7.63
C ILE A 129 -0.42 -12.98 -7.85
N ILE A 130 0.43 -12.93 -8.88
CA ILE A 130 1.39 -13.99 -9.20
C ILE A 130 2.33 -14.22 -8.02
N SER A 131 2.87 -13.15 -7.42
CA SER A 131 3.76 -13.26 -6.25
C SER A 131 3.06 -13.91 -5.06
N THR A 132 1.79 -13.58 -4.83
CA THR A 132 0.99 -14.12 -3.72
C THR A 132 0.63 -15.59 -3.94
N ILE A 133 0.20 -15.96 -5.15
CA ILE A 133 -0.10 -17.35 -5.53
C ILE A 133 1.17 -18.20 -5.43
N TYR A 134 2.28 -17.71 -5.99
CA TYR A 134 3.56 -18.43 -5.94
C TYR A 134 4.06 -18.60 -4.51
N LEU A 135 3.90 -17.59 -3.65
CA LEU A 135 4.15 -17.72 -2.22
C LEU A 135 3.27 -18.82 -1.59
N LEU A 136 1.95 -18.77 -1.78
CA LEU A 136 1.01 -19.76 -1.25
C LEU A 136 1.35 -21.18 -1.68
N PHE A 137 1.62 -21.39 -2.97
CA PHE A 137 1.99 -22.68 -3.53
C PHE A 137 3.27 -23.24 -2.87
N ARG A 138 4.30 -22.41 -2.77
CA ARG A 138 5.58 -22.82 -2.18
C ARG A 138 5.48 -23.09 -0.67
N LEU A 139 4.59 -22.36 0.03
CA LEU A 139 4.27 -22.61 1.43
C LEU A 139 3.52 -23.93 1.63
N TYR A 140 2.59 -24.23 0.75
CA TYR A 140 1.88 -25.51 0.76
C TYR A 140 2.86 -26.68 0.60
N GLN A 141 3.78 -26.59 -0.36
CA GLN A 141 4.81 -27.62 -0.57
C GLN A 141 5.74 -27.81 0.63
N ARG A 142 6.10 -26.73 1.34
CA ARG A 142 7.03 -26.78 2.48
C ARG A 142 6.35 -26.98 3.84
N ARG A 143 5.03 -27.20 3.87
CA ARG A 143 4.25 -27.34 5.10
C ARG A 143 4.80 -28.41 6.05
N THR A 144 5.33 -29.51 5.50
CA THR A 144 5.91 -30.62 6.26
C THR A 144 7.27 -30.30 6.90
N MET A 145 8.03 -29.35 6.34
CA MET A 145 9.35 -28.97 6.87
C MET A 145 9.28 -27.91 7.97
N PHE A 146 8.19 -27.11 8.03
CA PHE A 146 8.01 -26.09 9.06
C PHE A 146 7.37 -26.67 10.33
N ASN A 147 8.07 -27.58 11.00
CA ASN A 147 7.55 -28.24 12.22
C ASN A 147 7.57 -27.31 13.46
N ARG A 148 8.16 -26.10 13.35
CA ARG A 148 8.17 -25.09 14.42
C ARG A 148 6.97 -24.15 14.31
N ARG A 149 6.01 -24.29 15.25
CA ARG A 149 4.84 -23.40 15.43
C ARG A 149 5.12 -21.88 15.27
N PRO A 150 6.21 -21.29 15.83
CA PRO A 150 6.42 -19.84 15.71
C PRO A 150 6.75 -19.36 14.29
N GLU A 151 7.48 -20.16 13.51
CA GLU A 151 7.86 -19.81 12.13
C GLU A 151 6.63 -19.84 11.22
N TRP A 152 5.76 -20.84 11.38
CA TRP A 152 4.50 -20.96 10.66
C TRP A 152 3.54 -19.79 10.92
N SER A 153 3.41 -19.35 12.17
CA SER A 153 2.56 -18.20 12.52
C SER A 153 3.07 -16.89 11.90
N ALA A 154 4.40 -16.67 11.86
CA ALA A 154 4.98 -15.50 11.21
C ALA A 154 4.69 -15.50 9.70
N LEU A 155 4.77 -16.67 9.08
CA LEU A 155 4.56 -16.87 7.66
C LEU A 155 3.11 -16.66 7.24
N GLN A 156 2.15 -17.20 8.00
CA GLN A 156 0.72 -16.96 7.81
C GLN A 156 0.38 -15.47 7.88
N LYS A 157 1.00 -14.73 8.81
CA LYS A 157 0.79 -13.26 8.90
C LYS A 157 1.27 -12.55 7.64
N ILE A 158 2.41 -12.95 7.07
CA ILE A 158 2.91 -12.35 5.82
C ILE A 158 1.94 -12.64 4.67
N VAL A 159 1.46 -13.88 4.55
CA VAL A 159 0.46 -14.25 3.52
C VAL A 159 -0.80 -13.42 3.65
N ILE A 160 -1.39 -13.35 4.85
CA ILE A 160 -2.58 -12.53 5.10
C ILE A 160 -2.33 -11.08 4.70
N GLN A 161 -1.16 -10.53 5.07
CA GLN A 161 -0.79 -9.16 4.72
C GLN A 161 -0.69 -8.96 3.20
N MET A 162 -0.16 -9.92 2.44
CA MET A 162 -0.13 -9.85 0.97
C MET A 162 -1.53 -9.93 0.36
N SER A 163 -2.37 -10.83 0.85
CA SER A 163 -3.76 -10.94 0.39
C SER A 163 -4.52 -9.64 0.63
N ILE A 164 -4.31 -9.00 1.79
CA ILE A 164 -4.86 -7.67 2.07
C ILE A 164 -4.38 -6.63 1.06
N TYR A 165 -3.10 -6.67 0.64
CA TYR A 165 -2.57 -5.72 -0.36
C TYR A 165 -3.28 -5.87 -1.71
N VAL A 166 -3.45 -7.12 -2.17
CA VAL A 166 -4.13 -7.44 -3.43
C VAL A 166 -5.60 -7.02 -3.42
N ILE A 167 -6.31 -7.27 -2.31
CA ILE A 167 -7.72 -6.89 -2.19
C ILE A 167 -7.87 -5.38 -2.09
N TRP A 168 -7.03 -4.74 -1.28
CA TRP A 168 -7.08 -3.30 -1.09
C TRP A 168 -6.77 -2.52 -2.37
N SER A 169 -5.79 -2.96 -3.17
CA SER A 169 -5.49 -2.33 -4.45
C SER A 169 -6.67 -2.43 -5.43
N CYS A 170 -7.36 -3.57 -5.49
CA CYS A 170 -8.59 -3.72 -6.26
C CYS A 170 -9.69 -2.76 -5.78
N LEU A 171 -9.95 -2.69 -4.47
CA LEU A 171 -10.97 -1.79 -3.92
C LEU A 171 -10.65 -0.31 -4.20
N CYS A 172 -9.36 0.05 -4.22
CA CYS A 172 -8.94 1.43 -4.47
C CYS A 172 -9.11 1.85 -5.94
N PHE A 173 -8.86 0.94 -6.90
CA PHE A 173 -8.81 1.27 -8.33
C PHE A 173 -10.04 0.84 -9.12
N CYS A 174 -10.65 -0.31 -8.82
CA CYS A 174 -11.78 -0.82 -9.61
C CYS A 174 -12.95 0.18 -9.67
N PRO A 175 -13.42 0.81 -8.57
CA PRO A 175 -14.56 1.72 -8.63
C PRO A 175 -14.35 2.91 -9.58
N ILE A 176 -13.19 3.57 -9.53
CA ILE A 176 -12.87 4.68 -10.45
C ILE A 176 -12.72 4.16 -11.88
N SER A 177 -12.07 3.02 -12.08
CA SER A 177 -11.89 2.47 -13.42
C SER A 177 -13.23 2.12 -14.07
N PHE A 178 -14.16 1.53 -13.32
CA PHE A 178 -15.52 1.27 -13.79
C PHE A 178 -16.30 2.56 -14.06
N TYR A 179 -16.18 3.56 -13.19
CA TYR A 179 -16.79 4.87 -13.40
C TYR A 179 -16.27 5.54 -14.69
N ASN A 180 -14.95 5.61 -14.86
CA ASN A 180 -14.35 6.17 -16.08
C ASN A 180 -14.75 5.36 -17.32
N LEU A 181 -14.80 4.02 -17.22
CA LEU A 181 -15.27 3.18 -18.32
C LEU A 181 -16.72 3.50 -18.69
N SER A 182 -17.59 3.68 -17.69
CA SER A 182 -19.00 4.02 -17.93
C SER A 182 -19.16 5.37 -18.62
N ILE A 183 -18.37 6.38 -18.27
CA ILE A 183 -18.36 7.69 -18.94
C ILE A 183 -17.89 7.58 -20.39
N ILE A 184 -16.89 6.73 -20.66
CA ILE A 184 -16.39 6.53 -22.04
C ILE A 184 -17.45 5.86 -22.91
N VAL A 185 -18.21 4.92 -22.36
CA VAL A 185 -19.31 4.24 -23.08
C VAL A 185 -20.50 5.17 -23.28
N ASP A 186 -20.87 5.92 -22.25
CA ASP A 186 -21.98 6.88 -22.31
C ASP A 186 -21.64 8.15 -21.50
N VAL A 187 -21.33 9.21 -22.23
CA VAL A 187 -20.96 10.51 -21.65
C VAL A 187 -22.10 11.14 -20.86
N SER A 188 -23.36 10.77 -21.13
CA SER A 188 -24.52 11.30 -20.40
C SER A 188 -24.57 10.86 -18.93
N LEU A 189 -23.83 9.80 -18.57
CA LEU A 189 -23.65 9.36 -17.17
C LEU A 189 -22.73 10.27 -16.36
N PHE A 190 -22.06 11.23 -17.01
CA PHE A 190 -21.23 12.20 -16.31
C PHE A 190 -22.10 13.14 -15.46
N SER A 191 -21.89 13.08 -14.14
CA SER A 191 -22.42 14.05 -13.19
C SER A 191 -21.28 14.54 -12.28
N PRO A 192 -21.18 15.86 -12.03
CA PRO A 192 -20.17 16.42 -11.13
C PRO A 192 -20.32 15.89 -9.70
N ASP A 193 -21.56 15.59 -9.26
CA ASP A 193 -21.82 15.03 -7.94
C ASP A 193 -21.27 13.60 -7.84
N LEU A 194 -21.53 12.78 -8.86
CA LEU A 194 -21.04 11.40 -8.93
C LEU A 194 -19.51 11.36 -9.00
N GLN A 195 -18.90 12.28 -9.75
CA GLN A 195 -17.45 12.44 -9.81
C GLN A 195 -16.86 12.76 -8.43
N THR A 196 -17.49 13.69 -7.70
CA THR A 196 -17.08 14.07 -6.35
C THR A 196 -17.17 12.89 -5.39
N VAL A 197 -18.27 12.12 -5.45
CA VAL A 197 -18.44 10.90 -4.65
C VAL A 197 -17.33 9.87 -4.95
N MET A 198 -17.01 9.63 -6.23
CA MET A 198 -15.94 8.70 -6.59
C MET A 198 -14.56 9.15 -6.08
N ILE A 199 -14.28 10.46 -6.13
CA ILE A 199 -13.07 11.05 -5.56
C ILE A 199 -13.00 10.86 -4.05
N ILE A 200 -14.11 11.08 -3.33
CA ILE A 200 -14.20 10.87 -1.87
C ILE A 200 -13.97 9.40 -1.53
N ILE A 201 -14.64 8.48 -2.23
CA ILE A 201 -14.49 7.03 -2.03
C ILE A 201 -13.02 6.64 -2.22
N HIS A 202 -12.41 7.05 -3.34
CA HIS A 202 -11.02 6.72 -3.61
C HIS A 202 -10.06 7.29 -2.57
N THR A 203 -10.25 8.55 -2.18
CA THR A 203 -9.42 9.20 -1.15
C THR A 203 -9.56 8.48 0.18
N THR A 204 -10.79 8.09 0.56
CA THR A 204 -11.06 7.36 1.80
C THR A 204 -10.41 5.97 1.79
N ILE A 205 -10.54 5.23 0.69
CA ILE A 205 -9.91 3.91 0.54
C ILE A 205 -8.38 4.07 0.57
N LEU A 206 -7.84 5.07 -0.12
CA LEU A 206 -6.42 5.39 -0.15
C LEU A 206 -5.87 5.63 1.27
N GLN A 207 -6.61 6.34 2.11
CA GLN A 207 -6.23 6.62 3.51
C GLN A 207 -6.46 5.45 4.46
N SER A 208 -7.41 4.55 4.17
CA SER A 208 -7.70 3.43 5.06
C SER A 208 -6.50 2.51 5.27
N TYR A 209 -5.64 2.34 4.26
CA TYR A 209 -4.45 1.51 4.33
C TYR A 209 -3.32 2.03 5.24
N PRO A 210 -2.84 3.29 5.11
CA PRO A 210 -1.86 3.85 6.03
C PRO A 210 -2.37 3.84 7.47
N ILE A 211 -3.66 4.16 7.69
CA ILE A 211 -4.30 4.12 9.02
C ILE A 211 -4.30 2.69 9.58
N LEU A 212 -4.76 1.71 8.80
CA LEU A 212 -4.79 0.31 9.22
C LEU A 212 -3.39 -0.21 9.56
N THR A 213 -2.38 0.20 8.78
CA THR A 213 -1.02 -0.25 9.00
C THR A 213 -0.39 0.41 10.23
N PHE A 214 -0.70 1.69 10.47
CA PHE A 214 -0.31 2.40 11.69
C PHE A 214 -0.91 1.75 12.93
N ILE A 215 -2.22 1.47 12.93
CA ILE A 215 -2.91 0.76 14.01
C ILE A 215 -2.28 -0.63 14.24
N SER A 216 -2.02 -1.38 13.17
CA SER A 216 -1.37 -2.69 13.27
C SER A 216 0.03 -2.61 13.90
N MET A 217 0.83 -1.60 13.54
CA MET A 217 2.16 -1.38 14.12
C MET A 217 2.08 -1.02 15.61
N LEU A 218 1.13 -0.17 16.00
CA LEU A 218 0.88 0.18 17.41
C LEU A 218 0.48 -1.05 18.24
N LEU A 219 -0.47 -1.84 17.75
CA LEU A 219 -0.92 -3.06 18.42
C LEU A 219 0.21 -4.10 18.55
N PHE A 220 1.02 -4.26 17.50
CA PHE A 220 2.18 -5.15 17.53
C PHE A 220 3.21 -4.72 18.57
N THR A 221 3.50 -3.42 18.64
CA THR A 221 4.45 -2.85 19.61
C THR A 221 3.95 -3.05 21.05
N ARG A 222 2.66 -2.86 21.30
CA ARG A 222 2.03 -3.11 22.61
C ARG A 222 2.14 -4.58 23.02
N ARG A 223 1.82 -5.51 22.12
CA ARG A 223 1.94 -6.96 22.39
C ARG A 223 3.37 -7.39 22.69
N LYS A 224 4.35 -6.87 21.94
CA LYS A 224 5.78 -7.17 22.17
C LYS A 224 6.26 -6.62 23.53
N LYS A 225 5.81 -5.43 23.93
CA LYS A 225 6.08 -4.88 25.27
C LYS A 225 5.44 -5.73 26.38
N ALA A 226 4.19 -6.18 26.20
CA ALA A 226 3.52 -7.06 27.16
C ALA A 226 4.23 -8.42 27.30
N GLN A 227 4.63 -9.05 26.19
CA GLN A 227 5.42 -10.30 26.23
C GLN A 227 6.77 -10.12 26.93
N ARG A 228 7.47 -9.02 26.68
CA ARG A 228 8.74 -8.72 27.38
C ARG A 228 8.52 -8.56 28.88
N ARG A 229 7.46 -7.88 29.31
CA ARG A 229 7.09 -7.72 30.74
C ARG A 229 6.73 -9.06 31.39
N ASN A 230 5.96 -9.91 30.72
CA ASN A 230 5.63 -11.23 31.26
C ASN A 230 6.88 -12.11 31.38
N HIS A 231 7.81 -12.02 30.41
CA HIS A 231 9.04 -12.79 30.46
C HIS A 231 10.02 -12.30 31.53
N SER A 232 10.07 -10.97 31.80
CA SER A 232 10.84 -10.42 32.92
C SER A 232 10.24 -10.79 34.26
N ASN A 233 8.90 -10.78 34.40
CA ASN A 233 8.21 -11.17 35.63
C ASN A 233 8.40 -12.68 35.93
N LEU A 234 8.36 -13.53 34.90
CA LEU A 234 8.70 -14.96 35.02
C LEU A 234 10.17 -15.17 35.45
N LYS A 235 11.12 -14.37 34.95
CA LYS A 235 12.51 -14.43 35.40
C LYS A 235 12.68 -13.99 36.86
N LEU A 236 12.00 -12.92 37.28
CA LEU A 236 12.01 -12.44 38.67
C LEU A 236 11.43 -13.47 39.65
N ASN A 237 10.31 -14.10 39.29
CA ASN A 237 9.70 -15.14 40.12
C ASN A 237 10.57 -16.40 40.22
N ASN A 238 11.27 -16.79 39.15
CA ASN A 238 12.22 -17.90 39.20
C ASN A 238 13.44 -17.61 40.06
N ILE A 239 13.91 -16.35 40.11
CA ILE A 239 15.01 -15.96 41.00
C ILE A 239 14.54 -15.96 42.46
N ALA A 240 13.33 -15.47 42.74
CA ALA A 240 12.76 -15.46 44.09
C ALA A 240 12.53 -16.89 44.66
N THR A 241 12.14 -17.85 43.83
CA THR A 241 11.96 -19.26 44.24
C THR A 241 13.27 -20.03 44.45
N ILE A 242 14.39 -19.56 43.87
CA ILE A 242 15.72 -20.16 44.12
C ILE A 242 16.34 -19.63 45.43
N ILE A 243 15.91 -18.44 45.90
CA ILE A 243 16.49 -17.78 47.08
C ILE A 243 15.70 -18.09 48.37
N THR A 244 14.51 -18.71 48.30
CA THR A 244 13.84 -19.23 49.50
C THR A 244 14.60 -20.44 50.02
N PRO A 245 15.30 -20.36 51.18
CA PRO A 245 15.93 -21.52 51.77
C PRO A 245 14.85 -22.53 52.16
N PRO A 246 15.14 -23.84 52.11
CA PRO A 246 14.24 -24.84 52.65
C PRO A 246 13.93 -24.48 54.11
N SER A 247 12.65 -24.27 54.40
CA SER A 247 12.14 -24.22 55.76
C SER A 247 12.45 -25.57 56.39
N ASP A 248 13.55 -25.64 57.12
CA ASP A 248 13.91 -26.81 57.90
C ASP A 248 12.73 -27.17 58.81
N ARG A 249 12.42 -28.46 58.78
CA ARG A 249 11.57 -29.13 59.75
C ARG A 249 12.08 -28.80 61.15
N GLN A 250 11.39 -27.93 61.86
CA GLN A 250 11.41 -27.96 63.31
C GLN A 250 10.37 -29.00 63.74
N SER A 251 10.91 -30.15 64.15
CA SER A 251 10.45 -31.11 65.16
C SER A 251 8.97 -31.12 65.52
#